data_AF-A0A1M6D438-F1
#
_entry.id   AF-A0A1M6D438-F1
#
_cell.length_a   1.000
_cell.length_b   1.000
_cell.length_c   1.000
_cell.angle_alpha   90.00
_cell.angle_beta   90.00
_cell.angle_gamma   90.00
#
_symmetry.space_group_name_H-M   'P 1'
#
loop_
_entity.id
_entity.type
_entity.pdbx_description
1 polymer ?
#
loop_
_entity_poly.entity_id
_entity_poly.type
_entity_poly.pdbx_seq_one_letter_code
_entity_poly.pdbx_strand_id
1 'polypeptide(L)'
;MFFEQAIAHNLPGYTKESDSAYGETLAPLDYKDELRVKNAAIREFWEVNRLPCGPQPVVASPMPRHYRTTSKRRVDMQPGDLRFNEYDSILEPEEHNAIYRLLFDKLITPAYKPLAYALNWIIIRGTYKYRVVVFNVKKLDASIVRKLKAISEVLAACPYHVTAAHAYIDPTGSDYYLESRRPTEGLAFKQLFGPRDLTLDLGHFRLKYPVTGFSQINESQIHNLIKAASRMLSLGKEDHFLDLYCGYGLFSFALGEAAKSVLGVEWEGASIESAKASAKFLKKNYRFVAGKIDEMFVQTRLPRPIPGEPEKILLDPPRKGCEPGVIHALAMRKPVRVAHVFCGTDEIPASLKEWERYGYRVREVQPLDLFPGTPHLETIVMLERK
;
A
#
# COMPACT_ATOMS: atom_id res chain seq x y z
N MET A 1 -3.79 18.20 17.53
CA MET A 1 -2.82 18.75 16.56
C MET A 1 -2.68 17.73 15.45
N PHE A 2 -2.61 18.19 14.19
CA PHE A 2 -2.35 17.29 13.05
C PHE A 2 -0.88 16.93 12.96
N PHE A 3 -0.55 15.74 12.48
CA PHE A 3 0.83 15.26 12.42
C PHE A 3 1.71 16.13 11.52
N GLU A 4 1.17 16.64 10.41
CA GLU A 4 1.87 17.57 9.52
C GLU A 4 2.27 18.88 10.23
N GLN A 5 1.47 19.35 11.20
CA GLN A 5 1.82 20.53 12.00
C GLN A 5 3.01 20.23 12.93
N ALA A 6 3.06 19.03 13.51
CA ALA A 6 4.21 18.60 14.31
C ALA A 6 5.48 18.48 13.46
N ILE A 7 5.38 18.02 12.20
CA ILE A 7 6.52 18.05 11.26
C ILE A 7 7.00 19.48 11.04
N ALA A 8 6.09 20.42 10.76
CA ALA A 8 6.42 21.82 10.53
C ALA A 8 7.10 22.49 11.74
N HIS A 9 6.67 22.18 12.97
CA HIS A 9 7.31 22.66 14.19
C HIS A 9 8.74 22.15 14.35
N ASN A 10 9.01 20.91 13.93
CA ASN A 10 10.32 20.27 14.07
C ASN A 10 11.25 20.48 12.86
N LEU A 11 10.77 21.15 11.80
CA LEU A 11 11.54 21.51 10.62
C LEU A 11 11.20 22.94 10.18
N PRO A 12 11.87 23.95 10.76
CA PRO A 12 11.65 25.35 10.39
C PRO A 12 11.88 25.57 8.89
N GLY A 13 10.89 26.15 8.21
CA GLY A 13 10.90 26.34 6.76
C GLY A 13 10.15 25.28 5.96
N TYR A 14 9.63 24.23 6.60
CA TYR A 14 8.67 23.32 5.96
C TYR A 14 7.36 24.07 5.64
N THR A 15 6.94 24.03 4.38
CA THR A 15 5.61 24.51 3.97
C THR A 15 4.88 23.43 3.18
N LYS A 16 3.58 23.26 3.42
CA LYS A 16 2.71 22.35 2.67
C LYS A 16 2.65 22.70 1.17
N GLU A 17 2.95 23.94 0.81
CA GLU A 17 2.99 24.43 -0.57
C GLU A 17 4.29 24.06 -1.30
N SER A 18 5.36 23.71 -0.58
CA SER A 18 6.58 23.13 -1.15
C SER A 18 6.45 21.65 -1.48
N ASP A 19 5.30 21.05 -1.15
CA ASP A 19 4.94 19.69 -1.52
C ASP A 19 4.72 19.64 -3.03
N SER A 20 5.79 19.25 -3.72
CA SER A 20 5.76 18.96 -5.15
C SER A 20 4.61 17.99 -5.46
N ALA A 21 4.27 17.80 -6.74
CA ALA A 21 3.22 16.87 -7.17
C ALA A 21 3.35 15.42 -6.63
N TYR A 22 4.49 15.06 -5.99
CA TYR A 22 4.78 13.74 -5.39
C TYR A 22 5.01 13.71 -3.88
N GLY A 23 4.85 14.83 -3.16
CA GLY A 23 4.87 14.81 -1.69
C GLY A 23 6.26 14.65 -1.04
N GLU A 24 7.33 14.97 -1.77
CA GLU A 24 8.73 14.61 -1.43
C GLU A 24 9.46 15.69 -0.62
N THR A 25 8.75 16.39 0.26
CA THR A 25 9.22 17.56 1.01
C THR A 25 10.41 17.31 1.92
N LEU A 26 10.59 16.09 2.42
CA LEU A 26 11.72 15.73 3.28
C LEU A 26 12.87 15.10 2.51
N ALA A 27 12.68 14.78 1.22
CA ALA A 27 13.67 14.08 0.41
C ALA A 27 15.02 14.82 0.29
N PRO A 28 15.07 16.17 0.25
CA PRO A 28 16.35 16.90 0.23
C PRO A 28 17.19 16.80 1.52
N LEU A 29 16.60 16.38 2.64
CA LEU A 29 17.33 16.23 3.90
C LEU A 29 18.23 14.99 3.89
N ASP A 30 19.32 15.03 4.67
CA ASP A 30 20.02 13.81 5.07
C ASP A 30 19.06 12.92 5.87
N TYR A 31 19.14 11.61 5.64
CA TYR A 31 18.16 10.69 6.21
C TYR A 31 18.20 10.63 7.75
N LYS A 32 19.36 10.90 8.37
CA LYS A 32 19.45 10.97 9.84
C LYS A 32 18.72 12.20 10.38
N ASP A 33 18.79 13.32 9.67
CA ASP A 33 18.06 14.54 10.01
C ASP A 33 16.56 14.31 9.84
N GLU A 34 16.15 13.70 8.73
CA GLU A 34 14.75 13.32 8.47
C GLU A 34 14.19 12.45 9.61
N LEU A 35 14.90 11.39 10.01
CA LEU A 35 14.49 10.53 11.11
C LEU A 35 14.40 11.27 12.44
N ARG A 36 15.30 12.23 12.70
CA ARG A 36 15.24 13.07 13.91
C ARG A 36 13.96 13.88 13.93
N VAL A 37 13.62 14.53 12.81
CA VAL A 37 12.39 15.33 12.65
C VAL A 37 11.17 14.44 12.86
N LYS A 38 11.08 13.28 12.19
CA LYS A 38 9.95 12.34 12.31
C LYS A 38 9.79 11.81 13.74
N ASN A 39 10.89 11.47 14.43
CA ASN A 39 10.84 11.03 15.82
C ASN A 39 10.38 12.13 16.78
N ALA A 40 10.81 13.38 16.58
CA ALA A 40 10.37 14.50 17.39
C ALA A 40 8.87 14.81 17.14
N ALA A 41 8.48 14.87 15.86
CA ALA A 41 7.11 15.14 15.47
C ALA A 41 6.11 14.08 15.98
N ILE A 42 6.45 12.78 15.92
CA ILE A 42 5.52 11.75 16.38
C ILE A 42 5.33 11.78 17.90
N ARG A 43 6.39 12.16 18.66
CA ARG A 43 6.29 12.36 20.12
C ARG A 43 5.44 13.57 20.46
N GLU A 44 5.69 14.71 19.83
CA GLU A 44 4.89 15.92 20.02
C GLU A 44 3.42 15.68 19.67
N PHE A 45 3.16 15.03 18.53
CA PHE A 45 1.81 14.63 18.14
C PHE A 45 1.14 13.76 19.21
N TRP A 46 1.86 12.79 19.78
CA TRP A 46 1.34 11.91 20.83
C TRP A 46 1.00 12.68 22.11
N GLU A 47 1.90 13.56 22.55
CA GLU A 47 1.77 14.37 23.76
C GLU A 47 0.61 15.36 23.65
N VAL A 48 0.56 16.13 22.56
CA VAL A 48 -0.49 17.16 22.36
C VAL A 48 -1.87 16.52 22.23
N ASN A 49 -1.98 15.37 21.60
CA ASN A 49 -3.25 14.63 21.49
C ASN A 49 -3.53 13.74 22.72
N ARG A 50 -2.67 13.76 23.74
CA ARG A 50 -2.82 13.02 25.01
C ARG A 50 -3.05 11.53 24.84
N LEU A 51 -2.32 10.92 23.90
CA LEU A 51 -2.47 9.50 23.58
C LEU A 51 -1.73 8.62 24.60
N PRO A 52 -2.29 7.44 24.96
CA PRO A 52 -1.66 6.53 25.91
C PRO A 52 -0.46 5.82 25.27
N CYS A 53 0.48 5.35 26.10
CA CYS A 53 1.67 4.59 25.71
C CYS A 53 2.51 5.31 24.62
N GLY A 54 3.58 6.00 25.03
CA GLY A 54 4.40 6.78 24.11
C GLY A 54 4.96 5.95 22.94
N PRO A 55 5.11 6.55 21.75
CA PRO A 55 5.60 5.87 20.57
C PRO A 55 7.07 5.45 20.76
N GLN A 56 7.38 4.22 20.35
CA GLN A 56 8.78 3.80 20.23
C GLN A 56 9.50 4.60 19.14
N PRO A 57 10.85 4.60 19.14
CA PRO A 57 11.59 5.21 18.04
C PRO A 57 11.15 4.66 16.68
N VAL A 58 11.05 5.54 15.69
CA VAL A 58 10.69 5.19 14.31
C VAL A 58 11.68 4.15 13.78
N VAL A 59 11.17 3.02 13.27
CA VAL A 59 12.00 2.02 12.59
C VAL A 59 12.47 2.62 11.26
N ALA A 60 13.77 2.88 11.17
CA ALA A 60 14.42 3.41 9.98
C ALA A 60 14.21 2.49 8.77
N SER A 61 14.07 3.11 7.60
CA SER A 61 14.06 2.44 6.32
C SER A 61 15.45 1.92 5.98
N PRO A 62 15.60 0.62 5.67
CA PRO A 62 16.88 0.10 5.18
C PRO A 62 17.30 0.76 3.86
N MET A 63 16.33 1.20 3.05
CA MET A 63 16.56 1.94 1.81
C MET A 63 15.73 3.23 1.81
N PRO A 64 16.31 4.38 2.21
CA PRO A 64 15.57 5.63 2.38
C PRO A 64 15.34 6.42 1.08
N ARG A 65 16.03 6.06 0.00
CA ARG A 65 15.95 6.66 -1.34
C ARG A 65 15.90 5.53 -2.36
N HIS A 66 15.37 5.78 -3.55
CA HIS A 66 15.20 4.76 -4.61
C HIS A 66 14.34 3.55 -4.21
N TYR A 67 13.48 3.70 -3.20
CA TYR A 67 12.77 2.58 -2.59
C TYR A 67 11.42 2.28 -3.21
N ARG A 68 10.85 3.20 -4.00
CA ARG A 68 9.49 3.08 -4.50
C ARG A 68 9.39 1.97 -5.54
N THR A 69 8.70 0.89 -5.20
CA THR A 69 8.34 -0.19 -6.15
C THR A 69 7.25 0.23 -7.13
N THR A 70 6.63 1.39 -6.90
CA THR A 70 5.58 1.95 -7.73
C THR A 70 5.81 3.44 -7.97
N SER A 71 5.76 3.86 -9.23
CA SER A 71 5.79 5.26 -9.67
C SER A 71 4.69 5.50 -10.69
N LYS A 72 4.26 6.76 -10.81
CA LYS A 72 3.23 7.16 -11.77
C LYS A 72 3.55 8.53 -12.37
N ARG A 73 3.23 8.71 -13.65
CA ARG A 73 3.28 9.99 -14.36
C ARG A 73 1.96 10.21 -15.08
N ARG A 74 1.34 11.37 -14.87
CA ARG A 74 0.18 11.82 -15.64
C ARG A 74 0.65 12.19 -17.04
N VAL A 75 -0.15 11.84 -18.05
CA VAL A 75 0.11 12.19 -19.44
C VAL A 75 -0.85 13.26 -19.88
N ASP A 76 -0.37 14.50 -19.92
CA ASP A 76 -1.11 15.66 -20.38
C ASP A 76 -0.57 16.10 -21.75
N MET A 77 -1.27 15.70 -22.81
CA MET A 77 -0.95 16.10 -24.18
C MET A 77 -1.85 17.26 -24.60
N GLN A 78 -1.27 18.45 -24.78
CA GLN A 78 -1.92 19.59 -25.44
C GLN A 78 -1.55 19.61 -26.94
N PRO A 79 -2.32 20.29 -27.81
CA PRO A 79 -1.97 20.44 -29.22
C PRO A 79 -0.56 21.01 -29.41
N GLY A 80 0.40 20.14 -29.73
CA GLY A 80 1.80 20.51 -29.96
C GLY A 80 2.74 20.41 -28.75
N ASP A 81 2.24 20.12 -27.55
CA ASP A 81 3.04 20.07 -26.32
C ASP A 81 2.70 18.81 -25.49
N LEU A 82 3.69 17.93 -25.30
CA LEU A 82 3.55 16.71 -24.51
C LEU A 82 4.14 16.95 -23.12
N ARG A 83 3.28 16.94 -22.11
CA ARG A 83 3.69 17.05 -20.71
C ARG A 83 3.45 15.71 -20.01
N PHE A 84 4.52 14.96 -19.88
CA PHE A 84 4.68 13.96 -18.84
C PHE A 84 6.16 13.79 -18.61
N ASN A 85 6.56 13.51 -17.36
CA ASN A 85 7.95 13.52 -16.92
C ASN A 85 8.51 14.93 -16.64
N GLU A 86 7.93 15.67 -15.70
CA GLU A 86 8.45 17.00 -15.36
C GLU A 86 9.76 16.95 -14.55
N TYR A 87 10.04 15.85 -13.83
CA TYR A 87 11.30 15.65 -13.11
C TYR A 87 11.50 14.18 -12.67
N ASP A 88 12.77 13.83 -12.47
CA ASP A 88 13.18 12.59 -11.81
C ASP A 88 12.93 12.69 -10.29
N SER A 89 12.47 11.60 -9.69
CA SER A 89 12.38 11.48 -8.23
C SER A 89 13.56 10.68 -7.69
N ILE A 90 14.15 11.16 -6.59
CA ILE A 90 15.19 10.43 -5.84
C ILE A 90 14.61 9.34 -4.94
N LEU A 91 13.28 9.28 -4.80
CA LEU A 91 12.59 8.21 -4.07
C LEU A 91 12.28 7.02 -5.00
N GLU A 92 12.33 7.23 -6.31
CA GLU A 92 12.13 6.22 -7.34
C GLU A 92 13.47 5.59 -7.76
N PRO A 93 13.49 4.29 -8.11
CA PRO A 93 14.66 3.67 -8.71
C PRO A 93 15.11 4.41 -9.98
N GLU A 94 16.42 4.46 -10.23
CA GLU A 94 16.97 5.08 -11.45
C GLU A 94 16.36 4.47 -12.72
N GLU A 95 16.05 3.17 -12.69
CA GLU A 95 15.41 2.47 -13.80
C GLU A 95 13.99 2.96 -14.07
N HIS A 96 13.24 3.39 -13.06
CA HIS A 96 11.91 3.98 -13.29
C HIS A 96 12.05 5.30 -14.06
N ASN A 97 12.94 6.18 -13.60
CA ASN A 97 13.25 7.44 -14.27
C ASN A 97 13.73 7.20 -15.71
N ALA A 98 14.60 6.21 -15.92
CA ALA A 98 15.11 5.87 -17.25
C ALA A 98 14.02 5.29 -18.18
N ILE A 99 13.10 4.47 -17.67
CA ILE A 99 11.94 3.99 -18.43
C ILE A 99 11.03 5.17 -18.81
N TYR A 100 10.78 6.12 -17.90
CA TYR A 100 9.97 7.30 -18.22
C TYR A 100 10.59 8.16 -19.31
N ARG A 101 11.91 8.42 -19.26
CA ARG A 101 12.63 9.12 -20.33
C ARG A 101 12.53 8.38 -21.66
N LEU A 102 12.75 7.06 -21.65
CA LEU A 102 12.62 6.22 -22.85
C LEU A 102 11.22 6.31 -23.46
N LEU A 103 10.17 6.29 -22.63
CA LEU A 103 8.79 6.43 -23.09
C LEU A 103 8.48 7.84 -23.60
N PHE A 104 9.01 8.88 -22.93
CA PHE A 104 8.91 10.27 -23.37
C PHE A 104 9.48 10.47 -24.77
N ASP A 105 10.72 10.04 -25.00
CA ASP A 105 11.40 10.14 -26.28
C ASP A 105 10.64 9.45 -27.42
N LYS A 106 9.87 8.40 -27.12
CA LYS A 106 9.05 7.71 -28.12
C LYS A 106 7.71 8.39 -28.32
N LEU A 107 7.03 8.78 -27.24
CA LEU A 107 5.69 9.36 -27.29
C LEU A 107 5.66 10.76 -27.92
N ILE A 108 6.76 11.52 -27.86
CA ILE A 108 6.85 12.84 -28.51
C ILE A 108 6.94 12.76 -30.04
N THR A 109 7.35 11.62 -30.59
CA THR A 109 7.50 11.46 -32.04
C THR A 109 6.14 11.51 -32.76
N PRO A 110 6.07 12.03 -34.00
CA PRO A 110 4.81 12.12 -34.76
C PRO A 110 4.06 10.79 -34.89
N ALA A 111 4.79 9.68 -35.03
CA ALA A 111 4.22 8.35 -35.16
C ALA A 111 3.45 7.88 -33.91
N TYR A 112 3.81 8.38 -32.72
CA TYR A 112 3.22 7.97 -31.44
C TYR A 112 2.30 9.01 -30.81
N LYS A 113 2.18 10.21 -31.39
CA LYS A 113 1.21 11.24 -30.95
C LYS A 113 -0.21 10.69 -30.72
N PRO A 114 -0.80 9.83 -31.58
CA PRO A 114 -2.13 9.28 -31.31
C PRO A 114 -2.23 8.49 -30.00
N LEU A 115 -1.17 7.76 -29.64
CA LEU A 115 -1.10 7.05 -28.37
C LEU A 115 -0.93 8.04 -27.21
N ALA A 116 -0.07 9.04 -27.36
CA ALA A 116 0.12 10.09 -26.34
C ALA A 116 -1.20 10.80 -25.98
N TYR A 117 -2.01 11.17 -26.98
CA TYR A 117 -3.34 11.77 -26.74
C TYR A 117 -4.34 10.83 -26.05
N ALA A 118 -4.18 9.53 -26.25
CA ALA A 118 -5.04 8.51 -25.66
C ALA A 118 -4.63 8.11 -24.24
N LEU A 119 -3.42 8.45 -23.79
CA LEU A 119 -2.96 8.13 -22.44
C LEU A 119 -3.55 9.08 -21.41
N ASN A 120 -3.80 8.53 -20.22
CA ASN A 120 -4.07 9.27 -18.99
C ASN A 120 -2.86 9.18 -18.05
N TRP A 121 -2.34 7.97 -17.86
CA TRP A 121 -1.26 7.67 -16.93
C TRP A 121 -0.31 6.62 -17.50
N ILE A 122 0.96 6.75 -17.12
CA ILE A 122 1.95 5.68 -17.24
C ILE A 122 2.41 5.32 -15.83
N ILE A 123 2.19 4.07 -15.45
CA ILE A 123 2.49 3.56 -14.11
C ILE A 123 3.57 2.50 -14.26
N ILE A 124 4.61 2.58 -13.43
CA ILE A 124 5.61 1.52 -13.29
C ILE A 124 5.38 0.87 -11.94
N ARG A 125 5.27 -0.45 -11.92
CA ARG A 125 5.15 -1.27 -10.71
C ARG A 125 6.18 -2.39 -10.70
N GLY A 126 6.32 -3.09 -9.58
CA GLY A 126 7.03 -4.36 -9.54
C GLY A 126 7.64 -4.61 -8.18
N THR A 127 8.90 -5.04 -8.20
CA THR A 127 9.76 -5.30 -7.04
C THR A 127 11.12 -4.67 -7.30
N TYR A 128 12.05 -4.77 -6.36
CA TYR A 128 13.45 -4.39 -6.63
C TYR A 128 14.14 -5.26 -7.68
N LYS A 129 13.54 -6.38 -8.07
CA LYS A 129 14.10 -7.31 -9.07
C LYS A 129 13.55 -7.08 -10.46
N TYR A 130 12.32 -6.56 -10.61
CA TYR A 130 11.69 -6.41 -11.91
C TYR A 130 10.63 -5.32 -11.97
N ARG A 131 10.36 -4.85 -13.19
CA ARG A 131 9.37 -3.79 -13.46
C ARG A 131 8.29 -4.24 -14.42
N VAL A 132 7.12 -3.67 -14.25
CA VAL A 132 5.93 -3.83 -15.07
C VAL A 132 5.40 -2.45 -15.42
N VAL A 133 5.18 -2.20 -16.70
CA VAL A 133 4.64 -0.93 -17.19
C VAL A 133 3.14 -1.07 -17.47
N VAL A 134 2.35 -0.16 -16.92
CA VAL A 134 0.89 -0.14 -17.09
C VAL A 134 0.49 1.17 -17.75
N PHE A 135 -0.14 1.05 -18.91
CA PHE A 135 -0.70 2.16 -19.66
C PHE A 135 -2.17 2.34 -19.32
N ASN A 136 -2.53 3.46 -18.69
CA ASN A 136 -3.93 3.83 -18.56
C ASN A 136 -4.35 4.69 -19.75
N VAL A 137 -5.38 4.28 -20.47
CA VAL A 137 -5.83 4.94 -21.71
C VAL A 137 -7.29 5.32 -21.67
N LYS A 138 -7.63 6.46 -22.27
CA LYS A 138 -9.01 6.95 -22.47
C LYS A 138 -9.84 6.03 -23.35
N LYS A 139 -9.18 5.41 -24.34
CA LYS A 139 -9.80 4.54 -25.34
C LYS A 139 -8.80 3.52 -25.90
N LEU A 140 -9.32 2.39 -26.38
CA LEU A 140 -8.56 1.42 -27.16
C LEU A 140 -9.23 1.18 -28.52
N ASP A 141 -8.60 1.70 -29.57
CA ASP A 141 -8.91 1.35 -30.96
C ASP A 141 -7.73 0.57 -31.59
N ALA A 142 -7.92 0.05 -32.81
CA ALA A 142 -6.89 -0.74 -33.49
C ALA A 142 -5.57 0.03 -33.70
N SER A 143 -5.61 1.36 -33.86
CA SER A 143 -4.42 2.20 -34.00
C SER A 143 -3.65 2.27 -32.68
N ILE A 144 -4.35 2.55 -31.58
CA ILE A 144 -3.78 2.61 -30.22
C ILE A 144 -3.19 1.26 -29.83
N VAL A 145 -3.91 0.16 -30.09
CA VAL A 145 -3.43 -1.20 -29.78
C VAL A 145 -2.14 -1.52 -30.54
N ARG A 146 -2.02 -1.17 -31.82
CA ARG A 146 -0.78 -1.39 -32.59
C ARG A 146 0.39 -0.61 -32.00
N LYS A 147 0.18 0.64 -31.58
CA LYS A 147 1.22 1.48 -30.98
C LYS A 147 1.65 1.00 -29.60
N LEU A 148 0.69 0.54 -28.78
CA LEU A 148 0.98 -0.08 -27.49
C LEU A 148 1.85 -1.33 -27.65
N LYS A 149 1.56 -2.19 -28.63
CA LYS A 149 2.39 -3.36 -28.95
C LYS A 149 3.81 -2.94 -29.36
N ALA A 150 3.95 -1.98 -30.26
CA ALA A 150 5.26 -1.51 -30.71
C ALA A 150 6.09 -0.90 -29.56
N ILE A 151 5.50 -0.07 -28.69
CA ILE A 151 6.20 0.44 -27.49
C ILE A 151 6.56 -0.70 -26.53
N SER A 152 5.70 -1.71 -26.42
CA SER A 152 5.96 -2.86 -25.55
C SER A 152 7.16 -3.68 -25.99
N GLU A 153 7.43 -3.76 -27.29
CA GLU A 153 8.66 -4.38 -27.82
C GLU A 153 9.91 -3.60 -27.40
N VAL A 154 9.85 -2.26 -27.43
CA VAL A 154 10.93 -1.39 -26.93
C VAL A 154 11.15 -1.61 -25.43
N LEU A 155 10.07 -1.71 -24.65
CA LEU A 155 10.15 -1.99 -23.21
C LEU A 155 10.74 -3.37 -22.93
N ALA A 156 10.33 -4.41 -23.66
CA ALA A 156 10.85 -5.76 -23.48
C ALA A 156 12.35 -5.87 -23.82
N ALA A 157 12.83 -5.06 -24.76
CA ALA A 157 14.24 -5.04 -25.16
C ALA A 157 15.12 -4.06 -24.35
N CYS A 158 14.54 -3.24 -23.46
CA CYS A 158 15.31 -2.26 -22.70
C CYS A 158 16.14 -2.92 -21.57
N PRO A 159 17.26 -2.32 -21.15
CA PRO A 159 18.13 -2.91 -20.13
C PRO A 159 17.56 -2.86 -18.71
N TYR A 160 16.40 -2.22 -18.52
CA TYR A 160 15.84 -1.91 -17.19
C TYR A 160 15.01 -3.05 -16.58
N HIS A 161 15.06 -4.25 -17.16
CA HIS A 161 14.38 -5.46 -16.68
C HIS A 161 12.85 -5.29 -16.55
N VAL A 162 12.22 -4.79 -17.62
CA VAL A 162 10.76 -4.75 -17.74
C VAL A 162 10.25 -6.12 -18.16
N THR A 163 9.62 -6.83 -17.24
CA THR A 163 9.18 -8.23 -17.46
C THR A 163 7.76 -8.34 -17.98
N ALA A 164 6.95 -7.30 -17.84
CA ALA A 164 5.59 -7.25 -18.37
C ALA A 164 5.15 -5.83 -18.76
N ALA A 165 4.17 -5.76 -19.64
CA ALA A 165 3.42 -4.54 -19.88
C ALA A 165 1.94 -4.81 -20.09
N HIS A 166 1.11 -3.88 -19.62
CA HIS A 166 -0.34 -3.97 -19.69
C HIS A 166 -0.96 -2.64 -20.06
N ALA A 167 -2.22 -2.68 -20.50
CA ALA A 167 -3.04 -1.49 -20.71
C ALA A 167 -4.44 -1.70 -20.13
N TYR A 168 -5.05 -0.65 -19.60
CA TYR A 168 -6.46 -0.68 -19.21
C TYR A 168 -7.17 0.60 -19.60
N ILE A 169 -8.47 0.47 -19.91
CA ILE A 169 -9.29 1.59 -20.35
C ILE A 169 -9.88 2.31 -19.14
N ASP A 170 -9.69 3.63 -19.08
CA ASP A 170 -10.41 4.54 -18.21
C ASP A 170 -10.84 5.79 -19.01
N PRO A 171 -12.08 5.83 -19.52
CA PRO A 171 -12.58 6.98 -20.27
C PRO A 171 -12.70 8.25 -19.43
N THR A 172 -12.81 8.11 -18.11
CA THR A 172 -12.97 9.26 -17.20
C THR A 172 -11.66 9.99 -16.95
N GLY A 173 -10.52 9.36 -17.28
CA GLY A 173 -9.21 9.87 -16.92
C GLY A 173 -9.07 10.05 -15.43
N SER A 174 -9.74 9.19 -14.66
CA SER A 174 -9.78 9.34 -13.24
C SER A 174 -8.39 9.16 -12.66
N ASP A 175 -8.29 9.70 -11.47
CA ASP A 175 -7.20 9.46 -10.57
C ASP A 175 -7.15 8.01 -10.08
N TYR A 176 -7.86 7.04 -10.70
CA TYR A 176 -8.08 5.63 -10.31
C TYR A 176 -6.94 4.95 -9.55
N TYR A 177 -5.69 5.22 -9.93
CA TYR A 177 -4.49 4.74 -9.24
C TYR A 177 -4.13 5.55 -7.96
N LEU A 178 -5.08 6.30 -7.39
CA LEU A 178 -4.98 7.11 -6.16
C LEU A 178 -5.86 6.56 -5.04
N GLU A 179 -6.28 5.28 -5.11
CA GLU A 179 -7.04 4.65 -4.01
C GLU A 179 -8.36 5.37 -3.67
N SER A 180 -8.81 6.30 -4.53
CA SER A 180 -9.86 7.26 -4.22
C SER A 180 -11.25 6.75 -4.60
N ARG A 181 -11.41 6.19 -5.81
CA ARG A 181 -12.66 5.54 -6.28
C ARG A 181 -12.36 4.51 -7.38
N ARG A 182 -12.65 3.23 -7.12
CA ARG A 182 -12.59 2.18 -8.17
C ARG A 182 -13.96 2.05 -8.87
N PRO A 183 -14.05 1.87 -10.20
CA PRO A 183 -15.30 1.50 -10.85
C PRO A 183 -15.83 0.19 -10.26
N THR A 184 -17.16 0.11 -10.13
CA THR A 184 -17.87 -1.11 -9.70
C THR A 184 -17.79 -2.24 -10.74
N GLU A 185 -17.54 -1.89 -12.00
CA GLU A 185 -17.32 -2.84 -13.09
C GLU A 185 -15.82 -3.17 -13.23
N GLY A 186 -15.51 -4.43 -13.55
CA GLY A 186 -14.14 -4.87 -13.75
C GLY A 186 -13.45 -4.08 -14.87
N LEU A 187 -12.22 -3.61 -14.62
CA LEU A 187 -11.45 -2.93 -15.66
C LEU A 187 -11.13 -3.88 -16.81
N ALA A 188 -11.44 -3.46 -18.04
CA ALA A 188 -11.00 -4.15 -19.25
C ALA A 188 -9.47 -4.06 -19.37
N PHE A 189 -8.79 -5.11 -18.93
CA PHE A 189 -7.33 -5.20 -18.86
C PHE A 189 -6.77 -5.94 -20.08
N LYS A 190 -5.79 -5.34 -20.76
CA LYS A 190 -5.09 -5.91 -21.90
C LYS A 190 -3.64 -6.20 -21.52
N GLN A 191 -3.29 -7.47 -21.51
CA GLN A 191 -1.89 -7.90 -21.44
C GLN A 191 -1.21 -7.64 -22.79
N LEU A 192 -0.10 -6.89 -22.77
CA LEU A 192 0.71 -6.63 -23.96
C LEU A 192 1.81 -7.68 -24.08
N PHE A 193 2.56 -7.93 -23.00
CA PHE A 193 3.48 -9.07 -22.84
C PHE A 193 3.72 -9.36 -21.35
N GLY A 194 4.42 -10.47 -21.06
CA GLY A 194 4.84 -10.82 -19.70
C GLY A 194 3.72 -11.42 -18.83
N PRO A 195 3.99 -11.76 -17.56
CA PRO A 195 2.98 -12.31 -16.65
C PRO A 195 1.84 -11.33 -16.35
N ARG A 196 0.65 -11.85 -15.99
CA ARG A 196 -0.52 -11.03 -15.56
C ARG A 196 -0.47 -10.58 -14.11
N ASP A 197 0.24 -11.33 -13.28
CA ASP A 197 0.34 -11.11 -11.85
C ASP A 197 1.75 -10.68 -11.49
N LEU A 198 1.84 -9.80 -10.50
CA LEU A 198 3.07 -9.48 -9.80
C LEU A 198 3.36 -10.59 -8.77
N THR A 199 4.62 -10.76 -8.43
CA THR A 199 5.12 -11.74 -7.48
C THR A 199 6.00 -11.06 -6.43
N LEU A 200 5.62 -11.20 -5.17
CA LEU A 200 6.45 -10.83 -4.02
C LEU A 200 7.08 -12.09 -3.44
N ASP A 201 8.41 -12.12 -3.35
CA ASP A 201 9.17 -13.26 -2.82
C ASP A 201 9.86 -12.86 -1.52
N LEU A 202 9.41 -13.43 -0.40
CA LEU A 202 9.95 -13.18 0.94
C LEU A 202 10.79 -14.36 1.45
N GLY A 203 11.30 -15.20 0.54
CA GLY A 203 12.14 -16.37 0.83
C GLY A 203 11.32 -17.58 1.28
N HIS A 204 10.62 -17.47 2.41
CA HIS A 204 9.87 -18.59 2.99
C HIS A 204 8.52 -18.84 2.30
N PHE A 205 7.96 -17.81 1.68
CA PHE A 205 6.74 -17.90 0.89
C PHE A 205 6.78 -16.88 -0.24
N ARG A 206 5.99 -17.17 -1.27
CA ARG A 206 5.87 -16.36 -2.48
C ARG A 206 4.40 -16.05 -2.69
N LEU A 207 4.09 -14.77 -2.84
CA LEU A 207 2.74 -14.27 -3.05
C LEU A 207 2.60 -13.75 -4.47
N LYS A 208 1.45 -14.03 -5.07
CA LYS A 208 1.03 -13.40 -6.33
C LYS A 208 -0.07 -12.40 -6.05
N TYR A 209 -0.13 -11.34 -6.85
CA TYR A 209 -1.18 -10.34 -6.75
C TYR A 209 -1.40 -9.65 -8.09
N PRO A 210 -2.62 -9.18 -8.38
CA PRO A 210 -2.92 -8.55 -9.65
C PRO A 210 -2.15 -7.24 -9.81
N VAL A 211 -1.81 -6.88 -11.05
CA VAL A 211 -1.13 -5.62 -11.40
C VAL A 211 -1.92 -4.37 -10.98
N THR A 212 -3.21 -4.49 -10.69
CA THR A 212 -4.08 -3.42 -10.17
C THR A 212 -4.26 -3.46 -8.66
N GLY A 213 -3.84 -4.52 -7.98
CA GLY A 213 -4.01 -4.71 -6.54
C GLY A 213 -3.05 -3.86 -5.72
N PHE A 214 -3.36 -3.61 -4.45
CA PHE A 214 -2.44 -2.88 -3.57
C PHE A 214 -1.15 -3.69 -3.29
N SER A 215 -0.03 -3.01 -3.10
CA SER A 215 1.23 -3.59 -2.63
C SER A 215 2.04 -2.55 -1.87
N GLN A 216 2.79 -3.00 -0.87
CA GLN A 216 3.69 -2.13 -0.11
C GLN A 216 4.69 -1.44 -1.05
N ILE A 217 4.77 -0.11 -0.95
CA ILE A 217 5.60 0.69 -1.86
C ILE A 217 7.10 0.56 -1.56
N ASN A 218 7.46 0.20 -0.32
CA ASN A 218 8.82 0.04 0.16
C ASN A 218 9.07 -1.43 0.54
N GLU A 219 9.57 -2.21 -0.42
CA GLU A 219 9.87 -3.64 -0.21
C GLU A 219 10.94 -3.84 0.88
N SER A 220 11.87 -2.89 1.06
CA SER A 220 12.91 -2.98 2.09
C SER A 220 12.34 -2.94 3.53
N GLN A 221 11.15 -2.37 3.72
CA GLN A 221 10.48 -2.27 5.01
C GLN A 221 9.56 -3.45 5.34
N ILE A 222 9.22 -4.29 4.37
CA ILE A 222 8.25 -5.38 4.56
C ILE A 222 8.67 -6.32 5.70
N HIS A 223 9.95 -6.65 5.80
CA HIS A 223 10.45 -7.50 6.88
C HIS A 223 10.26 -6.87 8.27
N ASN A 224 10.54 -5.57 8.40
CA ASN A 224 10.36 -4.86 9.67
C ASN A 224 8.88 -4.76 10.05
N LEU A 225 8.01 -4.50 9.07
CA LEU A 225 6.56 -4.46 9.25
C LEU A 225 6.02 -5.80 9.76
N ILE A 226 6.40 -6.91 9.09
CA ILE A 226 6.05 -8.27 9.50
C ILE A 226 6.59 -8.57 10.90
N LYS A 227 7.85 -8.23 11.19
CA LYS A 227 8.49 -8.48 12.49
C LYS A 227 7.77 -7.74 13.62
N ALA A 228 7.40 -6.48 13.40
CA ALA A 228 6.64 -5.70 14.38
C ALA A 228 5.26 -6.31 14.64
N ALA A 229 4.50 -6.61 13.59
CA ALA A 229 3.18 -7.25 13.70
C ALA A 229 3.25 -8.64 14.38
N SER A 230 4.24 -9.46 14.00
CA SER A 230 4.49 -10.78 14.59
C SER A 230 4.71 -10.70 16.10
N ARG A 231 5.58 -9.77 16.53
CA ARG A 231 5.91 -9.56 17.94
C ARG A 231 4.71 -9.04 18.75
N MET A 232 3.95 -8.10 18.19
CA MET A 232 2.78 -7.50 18.85
C MET A 232 1.64 -8.51 19.04
N LEU A 233 1.29 -9.26 17.98
CA LEU A 233 0.26 -10.28 18.04
C LEU A 233 0.72 -11.51 18.83
N SER A 234 2.00 -11.88 18.70
CA SER A 234 2.61 -13.05 19.35
C SER A 234 1.73 -14.28 19.19
N LEU A 235 1.37 -14.62 17.94
CA LEU A 235 0.48 -15.74 17.62
C LEU A 235 1.04 -17.07 18.15
N GLY A 236 0.14 -17.94 18.60
CA GLY A 236 0.41 -19.29 19.09
C GLY A 236 -0.60 -20.29 18.54
N LYS A 237 -0.32 -21.58 18.78
CA LYS A 237 -0.99 -22.70 18.09
C LYS A 237 -2.50 -22.82 18.34
N GLU A 238 -3.01 -22.19 19.39
CA GLU A 238 -4.44 -22.15 19.73
C GLU A 238 -5.15 -20.89 19.24
N ASP A 239 -4.44 -19.91 18.70
CA ASP A 239 -5.02 -18.64 18.29
C ASP A 239 -5.79 -18.76 16.96
N HIS A 240 -6.98 -18.17 16.90
CA HIS A 240 -7.64 -17.83 15.65
C HIS A 240 -7.17 -16.46 15.20
N PHE A 241 -6.47 -16.42 14.06
CA PHE A 241 -5.96 -15.17 13.50
C PHE A 241 -6.92 -14.61 12.44
N LEU A 242 -7.41 -13.39 12.65
CA LEU A 242 -8.17 -12.64 11.66
C LEU A 242 -7.29 -11.54 11.09
N ASP A 243 -7.09 -11.57 9.77
CA ASP A 243 -6.35 -10.57 9.00
C ASP A 243 -7.36 -9.77 8.17
N LEU A 244 -7.70 -8.58 8.64
CA LEU A 244 -8.71 -7.72 8.01
C LEU A 244 -8.03 -6.67 7.16
N TYR A 245 -8.59 -6.45 5.96
CA TYR A 245 -7.95 -5.70 4.87
C TYR A 245 -6.68 -6.40 4.37
N CYS A 246 -6.73 -7.73 4.30
CA CYS A 246 -5.54 -8.56 4.11
C CYS A 246 -4.89 -8.42 2.72
N GLY A 247 -5.53 -7.75 1.77
CA GLY A 247 -5.08 -7.71 0.38
C GLY A 247 -4.90 -9.11 -0.18
N TYR A 248 -3.69 -9.39 -0.68
CA TYR A 248 -3.28 -10.71 -1.20
C TYR A 248 -2.71 -11.64 -0.11
N GLY A 249 -2.83 -11.28 1.17
CA GLY A 249 -2.55 -12.13 2.33
C GLY A 249 -1.16 -11.96 2.95
N LEU A 250 -0.50 -10.80 2.80
CA LEU A 250 0.87 -10.59 3.30
C LEU A 250 1.06 -11.05 4.75
N PHE A 251 0.26 -10.51 5.69
CA PHE A 251 0.34 -10.88 7.10
C PHE A 251 -0.24 -12.27 7.37
N SER A 252 -1.33 -12.64 6.69
CA SER A 252 -1.89 -13.99 6.73
C SER A 252 -0.80 -15.05 6.56
N PHE A 253 -0.01 -14.98 5.47
CA PHE A 253 1.03 -15.96 5.20
C PHE A 253 2.28 -15.77 6.08
N ALA A 254 2.65 -14.54 6.40
CA ALA A 254 3.84 -14.26 7.20
C ALA A 254 3.70 -14.72 8.66
N LEU A 255 2.49 -14.62 9.22
CA LEU A 255 2.23 -14.84 10.64
C LEU A 255 1.40 -16.11 10.90
N GLY A 256 0.57 -16.49 9.93
CA GLY A 256 -0.48 -17.50 10.10
C GLY A 256 -0.02 -18.91 10.38
N GLU A 257 1.24 -19.24 10.07
CA GLU A 257 1.80 -20.56 10.37
C GLU A 257 1.80 -20.84 11.89
N ALA A 258 1.96 -19.79 12.71
CA ALA A 258 1.94 -19.90 14.16
C ALA A 258 0.52 -20.11 14.75
N ALA A 259 -0.52 -19.65 14.06
CA ALA A 259 -1.91 -19.67 14.54
C ALA A 259 -2.59 -21.05 14.36
N LYS A 260 -3.73 -21.30 15.00
CA LYS A 260 -4.56 -22.50 14.75
C LYS A 260 -5.23 -22.45 13.37
N SER A 261 -5.80 -21.29 13.06
CA SER A 261 -6.47 -21.00 11.78
C SER A 261 -6.31 -19.54 11.41
N VAL A 262 -6.40 -19.26 10.12
CA VAL A 262 -6.29 -17.91 9.56
C VAL A 262 -7.53 -17.59 8.75
N LEU A 263 -8.13 -16.43 9.00
CA LEU A 263 -9.18 -15.84 8.18
C LEU A 263 -8.72 -14.49 7.64
N GLY A 264 -8.42 -14.43 6.35
CA GLY A 264 -8.16 -13.18 5.64
C GLY A 264 -9.45 -12.62 5.02
N VAL A 265 -9.69 -11.31 5.17
CA VAL A 265 -10.80 -10.61 4.54
C VAL A 265 -10.31 -9.38 3.80
N GLU A 266 -10.76 -9.22 2.56
CA GLU A 266 -10.44 -8.09 1.69
C GLU A 266 -11.64 -7.78 0.79
N TRP A 267 -11.86 -6.51 0.43
CA TRP A 267 -12.90 -6.11 -0.50
C TRP A 267 -12.58 -6.54 -1.94
N GLU A 268 -11.32 -6.41 -2.37
CA GLU A 268 -10.86 -6.76 -3.71
C GLU A 268 -10.84 -8.26 -3.96
N GLY A 269 -11.83 -8.74 -4.72
CA GLY A 269 -11.95 -10.15 -5.09
C GLY A 269 -10.71 -10.72 -5.79
N ALA A 270 -10.06 -9.97 -6.68
CA ALA A 270 -8.85 -10.43 -7.38
C ALA A 270 -7.66 -10.70 -6.42
N SER A 271 -7.52 -9.88 -5.37
CA SER A 271 -6.54 -10.08 -4.31
C SER A 271 -6.85 -11.33 -3.49
N ILE A 272 -8.12 -11.57 -3.17
CA ILE A 272 -8.58 -12.78 -2.47
C ILE A 272 -8.38 -14.03 -3.31
N GLU A 273 -8.66 -14.02 -4.61
CA GLU A 273 -8.38 -15.16 -5.49
C GLU A 273 -6.88 -15.46 -5.56
N SER A 274 -6.04 -14.43 -5.53
CA SER A 274 -4.58 -14.59 -5.47
C SER A 274 -4.12 -15.19 -4.12
N ALA A 275 -4.73 -14.76 -3.01
CA ALA A 275 -4.48 -15.32 -1.68
C ALA A 275 -4.91 -16.80 -1.63
N LYS A 276 -6.11 -17.15 -2.12
CA LYS A 276 -6.58 -18.54 -2.20
C LYS A 276 -5.65 -19.42 -3.04
N ALA A 277 -5.20 -18.90 -4.19
CA ALA A 277 -4.25 -19.62 -5.05
C ALA A 277 -2.92 -19.88 -4.34
N SER A 278 -2.44 -18.91 -3.55
CA SER A 278 -1.21 -19.04 -2.75
C SER A 278 -1.38 -20.03 -1.59
N ALA A 279 -2.57 -20.08 -0.98
CA ALA A 279 -2.88 -20.99 0.13
C ALA A 279 -3.13 -22.44 -0.29
N LYS A 280 -3.47 -22.71 -1.56
CA LYS A 280 -3.86 -24.04 -2.07
C LYS A 280 -2.89 -25.16 -1.72
N PHE A 281 -1.61 -24.85 -1.58
CA PHE A 281 -0.55 -25.83 -1.31
C PHE A 281 -0.13 -25.91 0.16
N LEU A 282 -0.77 -25.13 1.04
CA LEU A 282 -0.48 -25.13 2.47
C LEU A 282 -1.37 -26.15 3.18
N LYS A 283 -0.80 -26.89 4.13
CA LYS A 283 -1.52 -27.90 4.94
C LYS A 283 -2.30 -27.30 6.13
N LYS A 284 -2.43 -25.98 6.15
CA LYS A 284 -2.92 -25.19 7.28
C LYS A 284 -4.31 -24.64 6.95
N ASN A 285 -5.13 -24.40 7.97
CA ASN A 285 -6.48 -23.87 7.81
C ASN A 285 -6.48 -22.37 7.49
N TYR A 286 -6.19 -22.04 6.23
CA TYR A 286 -6.31 -20.70 5.67
C TYR A 286 -7.65 -20.55 4.95
N ARG A 287 -8.42 -19.54 5.32
CA ARG A 287 -9.66 -19.15 4.64
C ARG A 287 -9.56 -17.69 4.22
N PHE A 288 -9.97 -17.39 3.00
CA PHE A 288 -9.99 -16.04 2.45
C PHE A 288 -11.39 -15.69 1.94
N VAL A 289 -11.90 -14.52 2.32
CA VAL A 289 -13.25 -14.07 1.99
C VAL A 289 -13.20 -12.68 1.37
N ALA A 290 -13.88 -12.53 0.22
CA ALA A 290 -14.09 -11.23 -0.38
C ALA A 290 -15.33 -10.55 0.24
N GLY A 291 -15.20 -9.29 0.68
CA GLY A 291 -16.33 -8.53 1.22
C GLY A 291 -15.97 -7.15 1.74
N LYS A 292 -16.96 -6.25 1.76
CA LYS A 292 -16.81 -4.92 2.38
C LYS A 292 -16.71 -5.10 3.88
N ILE A 293 -15.64 -4.61 4.49
CA ILE A 293 -15.47 -4.65 5.93
C ILE A 293 -16.19 -3.42 6.52
N ASP A 294 -17.48 -3.59 6.79
CA ASP A 294 -18.30 -2.67 7.57
C ASP A 294 -18.87 -3.37 8.82
N GLU A 295 -19.55 -2.63 9.70
CA GLU A 295 -20.12 -3.17 10.94
C GLU A 295 -21.00 -4.40 10.70
N MET A 296 -21.87 -4.34 9.68
CA MET A 296 -22.79 -5.42 9.34
C MET A 296 -22.03 -6.69 8.89
N PHE A 297 -20.99 -6.53 8.07
CA PHE A 297 -20.15 -7.64 7.65
C PHE A 297 -19.47 -8.31 8.85
N VAL A 298 -18.89 -7.53 9.76
CA VAL A 298 -18.24 -8.08 10.97
C VAL A 298 -19.23 -8.87 11.83
N GLN A 299 -20.46 -8.36 11.98
CA GLN A 299 -21.48 -8.98 12.82
C GLN A 299 -22.13 -10.23 12.20
N THR A 300 -22.26 -10.29 10.87
CA THR A 300 -23.10 -11.30 10.20
C THR A 300 -22.34 -12.27 9.30
N ARG A 301 -21.14 -11.91 8.81
CA ARG A 301 -20.40 -12.69 7.80
C ARG A 301 -19.13 -13.32 8.36
N LEU A 302 -18.51 -12.73 9.38
CA LEU A 302 -17.40 -13.38 10.07
C LEU A 302 -17.91 -14.57 10.91
N PRO A 303 -17.13 -15.65 11.03
CA PRO A 303 -17.46 -16.72 11.96
C PRO A 303 -17.55 -16.15 13.38
N ARG A 304 -18.45 -16.70 14.20
CA ARG A 304 -18.54 -16.31 15.61
C ARG A 304 -17.27 -16.74 16.34
N PRO A 305 -16.78 -15.94 17.32
CA PRO A 305 -15.70 -16.39 18.20
C PRO A 305 -16.06 -17.72 18.87
N ILE A 306 -15.09 -18.61 18.98
CA ILE A 306 -15.29 -19.92 19.62
C ILE A 306 -15.07 -19.75 21.13
N PRO A 307 -16.05 -20.10 21.99
CA PRO A 307 -15.88 -19.97 23.44
C PRO A 307 -14.65 -20.75 23.94
N GLY A 308 -13.76 -20.06 24.65
CA GLY A 308 -12.54 -20.64 25.20
C GLY A 308 -11.33 -20.65 24.26
N GLU A 309 -11.49 -20.29 22.98
CA GLU A 309 -10.38 -20.23 22.03
C GLU A 309 -9.98 -18.75 21.77
N PRO A 310 -8.70 -18.39 21.90
CA PRO A 310 -8.26 -17.01 21.77
C PRO A 310 -8.35 -16.51 20.32
N GLU A 311 -8.89 -15.32 20.13
CA GLU A 311 -8.89 -14.62 18.84
C GLU A 311 -7.89 -13.46 18.87
N LYS A 312 -7.13 -13.29 17.78
CA LYS A 312 -6.22 -12.16 17.59
C LYS A 312 -6.46 -11.56 16.22
N ILE A 313 -6.44 -10.22 16.15
CA ILE A 313 -6.84 -9.50 14.93
C ILE A 313 -5.72 -8.59 14.46
N LEU A 314 -5.43 -8.61 13.16
CA LEU A 314 -4.70 -7.54 12.48
C LEU A 314 -5.70 -6.72 11.66
N LEU A 315 -5.59 -5.40 11.74
CA LEU A 315 -6.31 -4.45 10.90
C LEU A 315 -5.31 -3.59 10.14
N ASP A 316 -5.38 -3.59 8.81
CA ASP A 316 -4.58 -2.71 7.94
C ASP A 316 -5.48 -1.91 6.98
N PRO A 317 -6.36 -1.03 7.51
CA PRO A 317 -7.31 -0.29 6.70
C PRO A 317 -6.62 0.74 5.78
N PRO A 318 -7.32 1.22 4.74
CA PRO A 318 -6.80 2.32 3.92
C PRO A 318 -6.61 3.61 4.76
N ARG A 319 -5.96 4.61 4.17
CA ARG A 319 -5.58 5.87 4.85
C ARG A 319 -6.72 6.61 5.58
N LYS A 320 -7.98 6.41 5.18
CA LYS A 320 -9.20 6.95 5.83
C LYS A 320 -9.63 6.18 7.10
N GLY A 321 -8.91 5.14 7.48
CA GLY A 321 -9.24 4.27 8.60
C GLY A 321 -10.37 3.28 8.31
N CYS A 322 -10.89 2.70 9.38
CA CYS A 322 -11.99 1.74 9.34
C CYS A 322 -13.33 2.44 9.02
N GLU A 323 -14.26 1.71 8.41
CA GLU A 323 -15.64 2.20 8.27
C GLU A 323 -16.29 2.33 9.66
N PRO A 324 -17.27 3.24 9.84
CA PRO A 324 -17.96 3.42 11.12
C PRO A 324 -18.54 2.11 11.68
N GLY A 325 -18.37 1.90 12.99
CA GLY A 325 -18.88 0.72 13.71
C GLY A 325 -18.04 -0.55 13.58
N VAL A 326 -17.02 -0.58 12.71
CA VAL A 326 -16.12 -1.74 12.57
C VAL A 326 -15.35 -2.00 13.87
N ILE A 327 -14.74 -0.97 14.48
CA ILE A 327 -13.99 -1.12 15.73
C ILE A 327 -14.92 -1.61 16.85
N HIS A 328 -16.11 -1.01 17.01
CA HIS A 328 -17.15 -1.50 17.91
C HIS A 328 -17.44 -3.00 17.70
N ALA A 329 -17.78 -3.41 16.48
CA ALA A 329 -18.16 -4.78 16.18
C ALA A 329 -17.02 -5.77 16.47
N LEU A 330 -15.77 -5.39 16.19
CA LEU A 330 -14.59 -6.21 16.49
C LEU A 330 -14.30 -6.29 17.99
N ALA A 331 -14.43 -5.18 18.71
CA ALA A 331 -14.25 -5.15 20.16
C ALA A 331 -15.25 -6.09 20.88
N MET A 332 -16.49 -6.18 20.38
CA MET A 332 -17.52 -7.09 20.89
C MET A 332 -17.20 -8.57 20.70
N ARG A 333 -16.31 -8.92 19.77
CA ARG A 333 -15.75 -10.29 19.62
C ARG A 333 -14.77 -10.65 20.72
N LYS A 334 -14.32 -9.67 21.50
CA LYS A 334 -13.37 -9.79 22.61
C LYS A 334 -12.02 -10.43 22.23
N PRO A 335 -11.37 -10.07 21.09
CA PRO A 335 -10.03 -10.55 20.80
C PRO A 335 -9.05 -10.27 21.95
N VAL A 336 -8.13 -11.20 22.16
CA VAL A 336 -7.10 -11.10 23.20
C VAL A 336 -6.11 -9.99 22.87
N ARG A 337 -5.75 -9.85 21.59
CA ARG A 337 -4.87 -8.80 21.07
C ARG A 337 -5.34 -8.31 19.71
N VAL A 338 -5.14 -7.02 19.48
CA VAL A 338 -5.37 -6.39 18.18
C VAL A 338 -4.11 -5.62 17.78
N ALA A 339 -3.59 -5.85 16.58
CA ALA A 339 -2.61 -5.00 15.94
C ALA A 339 -3.32 -4.15 14.89
N HIS A 340 -3.42 -2.85 15.13
CA HIS A 340 -4.05 -1.91 14.19
C HIS A 340 -2.95 -1.08 13.52
N VAL A 341 -2.82 -1.25 12.21
CA VAL A 341 -1.87 -0.55 11.34
C VAL A 341 -2.53 0.73 10.84
N PHE A 342 -1.78 1.83 10.85
CA PHE A 342 -2.23 3.15 10.43
C PHE A 342 -1.25 3.74 9.40
N CYS A 343 -1.74 3.88 8.17
CA CYS A 343 -1.06 4.64 7.11
C CYS A 343 -1.27 6.16 7.29
N GLY A 344 -2.33 6.57 7.99
CA GLY A 344 -2.64 7.96 8.35
C GLY A 344 -2.50 8.21 9.86
N THR A 345 -1.46 8.94 10.27
CA THR A 345 -1.20 9.25 11.69
C THR A 345 -2.36 10.00 12.35
N ASP A 346 -3.06 10.85 11.61
CA ASP A 346 -4.18 11.66 12.11
C ASP A 346 -5.45 10.85 12.45
N GLU A 347 -5.56 9.61 11.98
CA GLU A 347 -6.68 8.71 12.30
C GLU A 347 -6.51 7.99 13.65
N ILE A 348 -5.29 7.99 14.19
CA ILE A 348 -4.94 7.29 15.43
C ILE A 348 -5.78 7.80 16.62
N PRO A 349 -5.89 9.11 16.91
CA PRO A 349 -6.60 9.57 18.11
C PRO A 349 -8.07 9.13 18.17
N ALA A 350 -8.80 9.24 17.06
CA ALA A 350 -10.20 8.85 16.98
C ALA A 350 -10.37 7.34 17.16
N SER A 351 -9.55 6.55 16.47
CA SER A 351 -9.58 5.09 16.53
C SER A 351 -9.24 4.55 17.93
N LEU A 352 -8.21 5.10 18.58
CA LEU A 352 -7.81 4.67 19.93
C LEU A 352 -8.89 5.02 20.98
N LYS A 353 -9.55 6.17 20.84
CA LYS A 353 -10.68 6.55 21.69
C LYS A 353 -11.86 5.58 21.54
N GLU A 354 -12.12 5.10 20.33
CA GLU A 354 -13.16 4.10 20.09
C GLU A 354 -12.79 2.75 20.71
N TRP A 355 -11.57 2.25 20.49
CA TRP A 355 -11.07 1.03 21.15
C TRP A 355 -11.15 1.12 22.68
N GLU A 356 -10.77 2.25 23.26
CA GLU A 356 -10.85 2.48 24.69
C GLU A 356 -12.29 2.44 25.21
N ARG A 357 -13.23 3.06 24.51
CA ARG A 357 -14.67 3.02 24.84
C ARG A 357 -15.18 1.59 24.95
N TYR A 358 -14.64 0.69 24.13
CA TYR A 358 -15.04 -0.73 24.12
C TYR A 358 -14.07 -1.65 24.89
N GLY A 359 -13.31 -1.09 25.84
CA GLY A 359 -12.60 -1.86 26.85
C GLY A 359 -11.21 -2.35 26.44
N TYR A 360 -10.56 -1.70 25.47
CA TYR A 360 -9.17 -1.97 25.10
C TYR A 360 -8.24 -0.89 25.63
N ARG A 361 -6.98 -1.25 25.85
CA ARG A 361 -5.89 -0.32 26.18
C ARG A 361 -4.75 -0.50 25.20
N VAL A 362 -4.08 0.61 24.88
CA VAL A 362 -2.83 0.58 24.12
C VAL A 362 -1.73 -0.01 25.00
N ARG A 363 -0.95 -0.91 24.41
CA ARG A 363 0.22 -1.52 25.06
C ARG A 363 1.53 -1.18 24.41
N GLU A 364 1.48 -0.97 23.10
CA GLU A 364 2.68 -0.71 22.34
C GLU A 364 2.36 0.05 21.07
N VAL A 365 3.26 0.95 20.69
CA VAL A 365 3.15 1.78 19.49
C VAL A 365 4.51 1.74 18.79
N GLN A 366 4.52 1.25 17.55
CA GLN A 366 5.71 1.19 16.72
C GLN A 366 5.48 1.95 15.42
N PRO A 367 6.02 3.17 15.26
CA PRO A 367 6.10 3.81 13.96
C PRO A 367 7.23 3.19 13.12
N LEU A 368 7.00 3.11 11.81
CA LEU A 368 7.93 2.64 10.79
C LEU A 368 7.97 3.65 9.64
N ASP A 369 9.18 3.90 9.14
CA ASP A 369 9.36 4.81 8.03
C ASP A 369 9.25 4.08 6.68
N LEU A 370 8.02 3.79 6.26
CA LEU A 370 7.73 3.22 4.94
C LEU A 370 7.84 4.25 3.81
N PHE A 371 7.75 5.54 4.14
CA PHE A 371 7.72 6.65 3.19
C PHE A 371 8.82 7.69 3.48
N PRO A 372 10.10 7.28 3.49
CA PRO A 372 11.22 8.20 3.65
C PRO A 372 11.23 9.22 2.50
N GLY A 373 11.63 10.46 2.79
CA GLY A 373 11.51 11.61 1.92
C GLY A 373 10.13 12.31 1.94
N THR A 374 9.16 11.79 2.70
CA THR A 374 7.82 12.39 2.88
C THR A 374 7.52 12.55 4.38
N PRO A 375 6.57 13.39 4.80
CA PRO A 375 6.19 13.50 6.21
C PRO A 375 5.49 12.24 6.75
N HIS A 376 5.11 11.27 5.92
CA HIS A 376 4.27 10.14 6.34
C HIS A 376 5.02 9.08 7.15
N LEU A 377 4.28 8.42 8.06
CA LEU A 377 4.71 7.27 8.85
C LEU A 377 3.62 6.20 8.81
N GLU A 378 4.04 4.94 8.70
CA GLU A 378 3.18 3.80 9.01
C GLU A 378 3.30 3.53 10.52
N THR A 379 2.19 3.35 11.24
CA THR A 379 2.25 3.07 12.68
C THR A 379 1.43 1.85 13.05
N ILE A 380 2.05 0.87 13.71
CA ILE A 380 1.32 -0.26 14.29
C ILE A 380 1.06 0.03 15.76
N VAL A 381 -0.20 -0.06 16.17
CA VAL A 381 -0.61 0.03 17.58
C VAL A 381 -1.10 -1.32 18.05
N MET A 382 -0.49 -1.84 19.12
CA MET A 382 -0.94 -3.04 19.81
C MET A 382 -1.91 -2.67 20.92
N LEU A 383 -3.09 -3.26 20.85
CA LEU A 383 -4.18 -3.12 21.80
C LEU A 383 -4.44 -4.47 22.47
N GLU A 384 -4.77 -4.44 23.75
CA GLU A 384 -5.28 -5.60 24.48
C GLU A 384 -6.49 -5.20 25.31
N ARG A 385 -7.28 -6.20 25.69
CA ARG A 385 -8.43 -5.99 26.57
C ARG A 385 -7.98 -5.54 27.97
N LYS A 386 -8.70 -4.57 28.55
CA LYS A 386 -8.40 -4.00 29.87
C LYS A 386 -8.50 -5.02 31.00
#